data_AF-A0A9D1H8M3-F1
#
_entry.id   AF-A0A9D1H8M3-F1
#
_cell.length_a   1.000
_cell.length_b   1.000
_cell.length_c   1.000
_cell.angle_alpha   90.00
_cell.angle_beta   90.00
_cell.angle_gamma   90.00
#
_symmetry.space_group_name_H-M   'P 1'
#
loop_
_entity.id
_entity.type
_entity.pdbx_description
1 polymer ?
#
loop_
_entity_poly.entity_id
_entity_poly.type
_entity_poly.pdbx_seq_one_letter_code
_entity_poly.pdbx_strand_id
1 'polypeptide(L)'
;MIAGEAMLFLTSCLLGAALGVVYDFFRALRLLVPTGAALAFVEDGVFFACAGAAEFVFFLNHTYGQLRVFLLVGQGLGFLVYYLTAGRAVYCVMLRLSKIIRAIIRRIFAAVVWIVNKIVRIRSKKIV
;
A
#
# COMPACT_ATOMS: atom_id res chain seq x y z
N MET A 1 -16.03 -33.37 12.38
CA MET A 1 -14.58 -33.18 12.25
C MET A 1 -14.19 -32.36 11.01
N ILE A 2 -14.72 -32.64 9.81
CA ILE A 2 -14.32 -31.94 8.56
C ILE A 2 -14.80 -30.47 8.50
N ALA A 3 -15.99 -30.16 9.04
CA ALA A 3 -16.58 -28.81 9.00
C ALA A 3 -15.77 -27.75 9.78
N GLY A 4 -15.07 -28.15 10.86
CA GLY A 4 -14.24 -27.24 11.64
C GLY A 4 -12.98 -26.80 10.90
N GLU A 5 -12.33 -27.74 10.19
CA GLU A 5 -11.14 -27.44 9.40
C GLU A 5 -11.45 -26.63 8.14
N ALA A 6 -12.63 -26.85 7.54
CA ALA A 6 -13.10 -26.03 6.43
C ALA A 6 -13.37 -24.57 6.83
N MET A 7 -13.97 -24.35 8.01
CA MET A 7 -14.16 -23.00 8.54
C MET A 7 -12.83 -22.31 8.84
N LEU A 8 -11.88 -23.02 9.46
CA LEU A 8 -10.52 -22.52 9.69
C LEU A 8 -9.82 -22.09 8.39
N PHE A 9 -9.97 -22.86 7.32
CA PHE A 9 -9.42 -22.54 6.00
C PHE A 9 -10.09 -21.31 5.37
N LEU A 10 -11.40 -21.15 5.53
CA LEU A 10 -12.12 -19.94 5.09
C LEU A 10 -11.64 -18.70 5.86
N THR A 11 -11.44 -18.81 7.17
CA THR A 11 -10.95 -17.69 7.99
C THR A 11 -9.51 -17.33 7.64
N SER A 12 -8.65 -18.30 7.31
CA SER A 12 -7.29 -18.00 6.83
C SER A 12 -7.29 -17.35 5.44
N CYS A 13 -8.20 -17.76 4.54
CA CYS A 13 -8.43 -17.06 3.27
C CYS A 13 -8.86 -15.60 3.50
N LEU A 14 -9.77 -15.35 4.44
CA LEU A 14 -10.20 -13.99 4.79
C LEU A 14 -9.05 -13.15 5.37
N LEU A 15 -8.22 -13.74 6.24
CA LEU A 15 -7.02 -13.08 6.77
C LEU A 15 -6.06 -12.69 5.62
N GLY A 16 -5.85 -13.59 4.67
CA GLY A 16 -5.04 -13.33 3.48
C GLY A 16 -5.58 -12.20 2.60
N ALA A 17 -6.89 -12.15 2.40
CA ALA A 17 -7.53 -11.05 1.70
C ALA A 17 -7.39 -9.72 2.46
N ALA A 18 -7.52 -9.72 3.79
CA ALA A 18 -7.33 -8.54 4.63
C ALA A 18 -5.89 -8.02 4.56
N LEU A 19 -4.89 -8.92 4.57
CA LEU A 19 -3.49 -8.55 4.34
C LEU A 19 -3.28 -7.94 2.94
N GLY A 20 -4.04 -8.39 1.94
CA GLY A 20 -4.11 -7.78 0.62
C GLY A 20 -4.53 -6.31 0.66
N VAL A 21 -5.54 -5.98 1.46
CA VAL A 21 -6.00 -4.58 1.67
C VAL A 21 -4.90 -3.73 2.31
N VAL A 22 -4.24 -4.26 3.33
CA VAL A 22 -3.14 -3.58 4.01
C VAL A 22 -1.98 -3.34 3.04
N TYR A 23 -1.65 -4.33 2.20
CA TYR A 23 -0.63 -4.20 1.17
C TYR A 23 -0.95 -3.09 0.15
N ASP A 24 -2.21 -2.98 -0.28
CA ASP A 24 -2.63 -1.92 -1.20
C ASP A 24 -2.48 -0.51 -0.59
N PHE A 25 -2.56 -0.36 0.74
CA PHE A 25 -2.26 0.90 1.43
C PHE A 25 -0.77 1.29 1.32
N PHE A 26 0.16 0.34 1.49
CA PHE A 26 1.59 0.61 1.28
C PHE A 26 1.91 0.91 -0.18
N ARG A 27 1.28 0.17 -1.11
CA ARG A 27 1.37 0.43 -2.54
C ARG A 27 0.87 1.83 -2.92
N ALA A 28 -0.13 2.35 -2.19
CA ALA A 28 -0.64 3.70 -2.33
C ALA A 28 0.40 4.77 -2.06
N LEU A 29 1.10 4.61 -0.94
CA LEU A 29 2.13 5.54 -0.48
C LEU A 29 3.27 5.62 -1.50
N ARG A 30 3.71 4.48 -2.05
CA ARG A 30 4.72 4.44 -3.12
C ARG A 30 4.33 5.19 -4.39
N LEU A 31 3.05 5.19 -4.73
CA LEU A 31 2.59 5.82 -5.97
C LEU A 31 2.43 7.35 -5.82
N LEU A 32 2.17 7.83 -4.60
CA LEU A 32 2.02 9.25 -4.28
C LEU A 32 3.35 9.95 -4.08
N VAL A 33 4.25 9.34 -3.30
CA VAL A 33 5.55 9.90 -2.97
C VAL A 33 6.59 9.15 -3.79
N PRO A 34 7.42 9.81 -4.62
CA PRO A 34 8.58 9.16 -5.25
C PRO A 34 9.53 8.75 -4.13
N THR A 35 9.29 7.55 -3.64
CA THR A 35 9.91 6.97 -2.47
C THR A 35 11.23 6.37 -2.93
N GLY A 36 12.33 6.91 -2.44
CA GLY A 36 13.65 6.31 -2.67
C GLY A 36 13.70 4.89 -2.11
N ALA A 37 14.67 4.09 -2.55
CA ALA A 37 14.83 2.69 -2.16
C ALA A 37 14.80 2.45 -0.64
N ALA A 38 15.24 3.44 0.16
CA ALA A 38 15.20 3.39 1.62
C ALA A 38 13.78 3.34 2.20
N LEU A 39 12.82 4.11 1.66
CA LEU A 39 11.46 4.09 2.20
C LEU A 39 10.70 2.82 1.76
N ALA A 40 10.97 2.32 0.55
CA ALA A 40 10.45 1.03 0.11
C ALA A 40 10.88 -0.10 1.06
N PHE A 41 12.14 -0.11 1.50
CA PHE A 41 12.65 -1.07 2.48
C PHE A 41 11.94 -0.97 3.84
N VAL A 42 11.70 0.26 4.33
CA VAL A 42 10.95 0.47 5.58
C VAL A 42 9.51 -0.03 5.45
N GLU A 43 8.84 0.29 4.34
CA GLU A 43 7.46 -0.17 4.08
C GLU A 43 7.38 -1.71 4.01
N ASP A 44 8.32 -2.36 3.32
CA ASP A 44 8.36 -3.83 3.25
C ASP A 44 8.60 -4.43 4.64
N GLY A 45 9.50 -3.84 5.44
CA GLY A 45 9.76 -4.25 6.82
C GLY A 45 8.53 -4.12 7.72
N VAL A 46 7.82 -2.99 7.64
CA VAL A 46 6.57 -2.77 8.40
C VAL A 46 5.49 -3.74 7.96
N PHE A 47 5.33 -3.95 6.64
CA PHE A 47 4.37 -4.91 6.12
C PHE A 47 4.65 -6.33 6.62
N PHE A 48 5.90 -6.81 6.53
CA PHE A 48 6.26 -8.14 7.04
C PHE A 48 6.04 -8.26 8.56
N ALA A 49 6.35 -7.22 9.33
CA ALA A 49 6.10 -7.22 10.77
C ALA A 49 4.60 -7.29 11.09
N CYS A 50 3.77 -6.49 10.40
CA CYS A 50 2.32 -6.50 10.57
C CYS A 50 1.70 -7.84 10.11
N ALA A 51 2.13 -8.37 8.97
CA ALA A 51 1.66 -9.64 8.44
C ALA A 51 2.01 -10.79 9.40
N GLY A 52 3.26 -10.85 9.86
CA GLY A 52 3.71 -11.84 10.83
C GLY A 52 2.98 -11.72 12.17
N ALA A 53 2.74 -10.51 12.67
CA ALA A 53 1.99 -10.30 13.90
C ALA A 53 0.51 -10.73 13.76
N ALA A 54 -0.14 -10.38 12.65
CA ALA A 54 -1.51 -10.78 12.38
C ALA A 54 -1.66 -12.30 12.29
N GLU A 55 -0.73 -12.95 11.59
CA GLU A 55 -0.69 -14.40 11.45
C GLU A 55 -0.37 -15.10 12.77
N PHE A 56 0.54 -14.55 13.57
CA PHE A 56 0.83 -15.04 14.91
C PHE A 56 -0.39 -14.97 15.84
N VAL A 57 -1.10 -13.84 15.88
CA VAL A 57 -2.34 -13.68 16.65
C VAL A 57 -3.41 -14.66 16.15
N PHE A 58 -3.51 -14.86 14.85
CA PHE A 58 -4.44 -15.81 14.26
C PHE A 58 -4.14 -17.25 14.71
N PHE A 59 -2.88 -17.68 14.66
CA PHE A 59 -2.49 -19.02 15.12
C PHE A 59 -2.69 -19.22 16.62
N LEU A 60 -2.43 -18.21 17.44
CA LEU A 60 -2.69 -18.27 18.89
C LEU A 60 -4.18 -18.51 19.19
N ASN A 61 -5.08 -17.80 18.51
CA ASN A 61 -6.52 -17.90 18.77
C ASN A 61 -7.15 -19.18 18.20
N HIS A 62 -6.69 -19.64 17.04
CA HIS A 62 -7.38 -20.69 16.28
C HIS A 62 -6.71 -22.06 16.37
N THR A 63 -5.40 -22.11 16.62
CA THR A 63 -4.62 -23.36 16.50
C THR A 63 -3.73 -23.59 17.72
N TYR A 64 -3.94 -22.84 18.81
CA TYR A 64 -3.08 -22.86 20.01
C TYR A 64 -1.59 -22.67 19.68
N GLY A 65 -1.29 -21.89 18.64
CA GLY A 65 0.08 -21.64 18.18
C GLY A 65 0.68 -22.71 17.25
N GLN A 66 -0.07 -23.73 16.83
CA GLN A 66 0.42 -24.70 15.85
C GLN A 66 0.37 -24.15 14.43
N LEU A 67 1.55 -24.04 13.81
CA LEU A 67 1.71 -23.68 12.41
C LEU A 67 1.24 -24.84 11.52
N ARG A 68 0.15 -24.64 10.78
CA ARG A 68 -0.37 -25.64 9.84
C ARG A 68 -0.26 -25.12 8.41
N VAL A 69 0.41 -25.88 7.54
CA VAL A 69 0.74 -25.47 6.17
C VAL A 69 -0.51 -25.14 5.33
N PHE A 70 -1.64 -25.81 5.56
CA PHE A 70 -2.88 -25.51 4.83
C PHE A 70 -3.46 -24.12 5.16
N LEU A 71 -3.19 -23.57 6.35
CA LEU A 71 -3.62 -22.21 6.72
C LEU A 71 -2.82 -21.17 5.93
N LEU A 72 -1.50 -21.37 5.82
CA LEU A 72 -0.60 -20.57 4.98
C LEU A 72 -1.02 -20.61 3.50
N VAL A 73 -1.39 -21.79 2.98
CA VAL A 73 -1.89 -21.94 1.61
C VAL A 73 -3.21 -21.18 1.41
N GLY A 74 -4.13 -21.27 2.38
CA GLY A 74 -5.39 -20.51 2.35
C GLY A 74 -5.15 -19.00 2.38
N GLN A 75 -4.23 -18.53 3.22
CA GLN A 75 -3.84 -17.12 3.29
C GLN A 75 -3.22 -16.61 1.98
N GLY A 76 -2.34 -17.41 1.38
CA GLY A 76 -1.77 -17.12 0.05
C GLY A 76 -2.83 -17.08 -1.04
N LEU A 77 -3.79 -18.01 -1.04
CA LEU A 77 -4.91 -18.03 -1.98
C LEU A 77 -5.83 -16.82 -1.79
N GLY A 78 -6.20 -16.48 -0.56
CA GLY A 78 -7.02 -15.31 -0.24
C GLY A 78 -6.36 -14.00 -0.67
N PHE A 79 -5.05 -13.87 -0.43
CA PHE A 79 -4.25 -12.74 -0.92
C PHE A 79 -4.23 -12.69 -2.45
N LEU A 80 -4.01 -13.82 -3.12
CA LEU A 80 -3.97 -13.90 -4.58
C LEU A 80 -5.31 -13.52 -5.21
N VAL A 81 -6.41 -14.04 -4.67
CA VAL A 81 -7.77 -13.71 -5.12
C VAL A 81 -8.02 -12.21 -4.96
N TYR A 82 -7.65 -11.62 -3.82
CA TYR A 82 -7.76 -10.18 -3.60
C TYR A 82 -6.91 -9.38 -4.60
N TYR A 83 -5.65 -9.78 -4.79
CA TYR A 83 -4.73 -9.10 -5.68
C TYR A 83 -5.21 -9.10 -7.14
N LEU A 84 -5.77 -10.21 -7.61
CA LEU A 84 -6.29 -10.35 -8.97
C LEU A 84 -7.60 -9.60 -9.19
N THR A 85 -8.47 -9.53 -8.18
CA THR A 85 -9.79 -8.89 -8.27
C THR A 85 -9.73 -7.40 -7.87
N ALA A 86 -9.62 -7.12 -6.57
CA ALA A 86 -9.61 -5.79 -6.00
C ALA A 86 -8.31 -5.03 -6.31
N GLY A 87 -7.17 -5.72 -6.34
CA GLY A 87 -5.87 -5.10 -6.57
C GLY A 87 -5.74 -4.42 -7.94
N ARG A 88 -6.52 -4.84 -8.95
CA ARG A 88 -6.63 -4.14 -10.26
C ARG A 88 -7.48 -2.88 -10.17
N ALA A 89 -8.63 -2.94 -9.50
CA ALA A 89 -9.51 -1.79 -9.34
C ALA A 89 -8.83 -0.70 -8.50
N VAL A 90 -8.22 -1.09 -7.38
CA VAL A 90 -7.47 -0.21 -6.48
C VAL A 90 -6.31 0.44 -7.23
N TYR A 91 -5.56 -0.31 -8.04
CA TYR A 91 -4.48 0.25 -8.84
C TYR A 91 -4.94 1.34 -9.82
N CYS A 92 -6.06 1.12 -10.51
CA CYS A 92 -6.63 2.12 -11.42
C CYS A 92 -7.03 3.40 -10.69
N VAL A 93 -7.65 3.28 -9.51
CA VAL A 93 -8.02 4.42 -8.65
C VAL A 93 -6.78 5.15 -8.17
N MET A 94 -5.78 4.40 -7.70
CA MET A 94 -4.52 4.91 -7.21
C MET A 94 -3.76 5.71 -8.26
N LEU A 95 -3.65 5.19 -9.48
CA LEU A 95 -3.02 5.91 -10.60
C LEU A 95 -3.71 7.25 -10.89
N ARG A 96 -5.04 7.31 -10.80
CA ARG A 96 -5.80 8.55 -10.98
C ARG A 96 -5.48 9.53 -9.86
N LEU A 97 -5.51 9.09 -8.60
CA LEU A 97 -5.16 9.92 -7.44
C LEU A 97 -3.73 10.47 -7.54
N SER A 98 -2.76 9.63 -7.87
CA SER A 98 -1.36 10.05 -8.03
C SER A 98 -1.17 11.05 -9.17
N LYS A 99 -1.95 10.95 -10.26
CA LYS A 99 -1.93 11.97 -11.34
C LYS A 99 -2.47 13.31 -10.86
N ILE A 100 -3.59 13.29 -10.12
CA ILE A 100 -4.21 14.51 -9.54
C ILE A 100 -3.23 15.19 -8.58
N ILE A 101 -2.66 14.43 -7.65
CA ILE A 101 -1.75 14.96 -6.62
C ILE A 101 -0.49 15.55 -7.28
N ARG A 102 0.11 14.83 -8.24
CA ARG A 102 1.24 15.37 -9.02
C ARG A 102 0.86 16.61 -9.84
N ALA A 103 -0.37 16.72 -10.32
CA ALA A 103 -0.83 17.92 -11.01
C ALA A 103 -0.95 19.11 -10.05
N ILE A 104 -1.49 18.90 -8.84
CA ILE A 104 -1.59 19.93 -7.80
C ILE A 104 -0.19 20.42 -7.39
N ILE A 105 0.71 19.50 -7.07
CA ILE A 105 2.10 19.82 -6.68
C ILE A 105 2.78 20.63 -7.79
N ARG A 106 2.66 20.20 -9.06
CA ARG A 106 3.23 20.94 -10.20
C ARG A 106 2.62 22.33 -10.36
N ARG A 107 1.32 22.51 -10.14
CA ARG A 107 0.69 23.84 -10.20
C ARG A 107 1.22 24.77 -9.11
N ILE A 108 1.34 24.28 -7.88
CA ILE A 108 1.89 25.06 -6.76
C ILE A 108 3.34 25.45 -7.09
N PHE A 109 4.16 24.49 -7.52
CA PHE A 109 5.57 24.75 -7.84
C PHE A 109 5.71 25.73 -9.02
N ALA A 110 4.90 25.59 -10.08
CA ALA A 110 4.90 26.52 -11.20
C ALA A 110 4.45 27.93 -10.79
N ALA A 111 3.47 28.06 -9.89
CA ALA A 111 3.04 29.35 -9.36
C ALA A 111 4.18 30.03 -8.57
N VAL A 112 4.88 29.27 -7.72
CA VAL A 112 6.04 29.76 -6.96
C VAL A 112 7.15 30.23 -7.91
N VAL A 113 7.54 29.39 -8.87
CA VAL A 113 8.58 29.73 -9.86
C VAL A 113 8.17 30.95 -10.70
N TRP A 114 6.91 31.06 -11.08
CA TRP A 114 6.39 32.22 -11.80
C TRP A 114 6.50 33.51 -10.99
N ILE A 115 6.13 33.48 -9.70
CA ILE A 115 6.28 34.63 -8.79
C ILE A 115 7.74 35.05 -8.67
N VAL A 116 8.64 34.09 -8.45
CA VAL A 116 10.09 34.34 -8.34
C VAL A 116 10.63 34.97 -9.62
N ASN A 117 10.32 34.38 -10.79
CA ASN A 117 10.75 34.91 -12.09
C ASN A 117 10.18 36.30 -12.37
N LYS A 118 8.95 36.59 -11.93
CA LYS A 118 8.34 37.92 -12.05
C LYS A 118 9.11 38.97 -11.25
N ILE A 119 9.52 38.64 -10.02
CA ILE A 119 10.31 39.54 -9.16
C ILE A 119 11.70 39.80 -9.76
N VAL A 120 12.39 38.75 -10.20
CA VAL A 120 13.72 38.88 -10.84
C VAL A 120 13.66 39.77 -12.09
N ARG A 121 12.62 39.59 -12.92
CA ARG A 121 12.42 40.38 -14.14
C ARG A 121 12.14 41.86 -13.88
N ILE A 122 11.46 42.20 -12.78
CA ILE A 122 11.25 43.61 -12.38
C ILE A 122 12.56 44.25 -11.92
N ARG A 123 13.41 43.50 -11.21
CA ARG A 123 14.68 44.00 -10.69
C ARG A 123 15.73 44.24 -11.78
N SER A 124 15.73 43.44 -12.86
CA SER A 124 16.62 43.62 -14.02
C SER A 124 16.32 44.88 -14.84
N LYS A 125 15.06 45.35 -14.88
CA LYS A 125 14.68 46.57 -15.61
C LYS A 125 15.05 47.87 -14.90
N LYS A 126 15.55 47.81 -13.66
CA LYS A 126 15.84 48.99 -12.82
C LYS A 126 17.33 49.35 -12.76
N ILE A 127 18.18 48.60 -13.46
CA ILE A 127 19.66 48.72 -13.45
C ILE A 127 20.19 49.25 -14.81
N VAL A 128 19.31 49.45 -15.81
CA VAL A 128 19.59 50.17 -17.06
C VAL A 128 18.88 51.52 -16.98
#